data_AF-A0A6P5R127-F1
#
_entry.id   AF-A0A6P5R127-F1
#
_cell.length_a   1.000
_cell.length_b   1.000
_cell.length_c   1.000
_cell.angle_alpha   90.00
_cell.angle_beta   90.00
_cell.angle_gamma   90.00
#
_symmetry.space_group_name_H-M   'P 1'
#
loop_
_entity.id
_entity.type
_entity.pdbx_description
1 polymer ?
#
loop_
_entity_poly.entity_id
_entity_poly.type
_entity_poly.pdbx_seq_one_letter_code
_entity_poly.pdbx_strand_id
1 'polypeptide(L)'
;MAAPRLSHRMGRLLEKAPALGPRPRVYSTSPAFAEVLRLPQKQLTRVVYPLRELGQHLAADSGPGLIEQGLFDPSLEDIGRAESIFEATARNRIEYLSSAVRLDHAPSLQQPEVCFIGRSNVGKSSLIKALFSLAPDVEVRISKKPGHTKKMNFFKVGKHFTLVDMPGYGYRAPKDFVDMVETYLKERNNLKRTFLLVDSVVGITKLDNIAIEMCEEFALPYVMILTKIDKSSKGYLLKQVLQIQKFVNTQTQGCFPQLFPISAVTNSGVHLLKCFIADITGSLKSQSR
;
A
#
# COMPACT_ATOMS: atom_id res chain seq x y z
N MET A 1 -55.23 -14.10 63.29
CA MET A 1 -55.09 -14.45 61.86
C MET A 1 -53.63 -14.32 61.49
N ALA A 2 -53.15 -15.25 60.67
CA ALA A 2 -51.79 -15.78 60.65
C ALA A 2 -50.74 -14.88 59.97
N ALA A 3 -49.50 -14.90 60.50
CA ALA A 3 -48.27 -14.84 59.70
C ALA A 3 -48.06 -16.24 59.01
N PRO A 4 -47.09 -16.52 58.08
CA PRO A 4 -45.78 -15.86 57.96
C PRO A 4 -44.98 -15.99 56.60
N ARG A 5 -43.75 -15.43 56.59
CA ARG A 5 -42.46 -15.94 56.03
C ARG A 5 -42.08 -15.90 54.52
N LEU A 6 -40.96 -15.18 54.30
CA LEU A 6 -39.66 -15.59 53.69
C LEU A 6 -39.63 -16.33 52.34
N SER A 7 -38.95 -15.75 51.33
CA SER A 7 -37.68 -16.32 50.82
C SER A 7 -36.92 -15.38 49.87
N HIS A 8 -35.60 -15.31 50.09
CA HIS A 8 -34.57 -14.87 49.16
C HIS A 8 -34.57 -15.71 47.87
N ARG A 9 -34.36 -15.10 46.69
CA ARG A 9 -33.28 -15.51 45.75
C ARG A 9 -33.13 -14.61 44.53
N MET A 10 -31.87 -14.31 44.26
CA MET A 10 -31.21 -13.93 43.00
C MET A 10 -32.02 -14.04 41.69
N GLY A 11 -31.92 -13.00 40.85
CA GLY A 11 -32.12 -13.17 39.41
C GLY A 11 -32.14 -11.86 38.61
N ARG A 12 -31.08 -11.66 37.81
CA ARG A 12 -30.99 -10.79 36.61
C ARG A 12 -30.61 -9.32 36.82
N LEU A 13 -29.32 -9.13 37.12
CA LEU A 13 -28.48 -8.26 36.30
C LEU A 13 -28.50 -8.79 34.85
N LEU A 14 -29.00 -8.00 33.90
CA LEU A 14 -28.58 -7.88 32.49
C LEU A 14 -29.64 -7.10 31.70
N GLU A 15 -29.18 -6.39 30.67
CA GLU A 15 -29.94 -5.68 29.63
C GLU A 15 -30.24 -4.18 29.86
N LYS A 16 -29.21 -3.36 29.67
CA LYS A 16 -29.32 -2.20 28.76
C LYS A 16 -28.08 -2.16 27.88
N ALA A 17 -28.16 -2.80 26.71
CA ALA A 17 -27.22 -2.54 25.63
C ALA A 17 -27.45 -1.12 25.08
N PRO A 18 -26.39 -0.33 24.79
CA PRO A 18 -26.56 0.97 24.19
C PRO A 18 -27.05 0.81 22.75
N ALA A 19 -28.07 1.59 22.38
CA ALA A 19 -28.64 1.61 21.05
C ALA A 19 -27.54 1.94 20.02
N LEU A 20 -27.34 1.01 19.08
CA LEU A 20 -26.56 1.23 17.86
C LEU A 20 -27.16 2.43 17.11
N GLY A 21 -26.35 3.47 16.93
CA GLY A 21 -26.71 4.65 16.14
C GLY A 21 -27.04 4.33 14.67
N PRO A 22 -27.52 5.32 13.90
CA PRO A 22 -27.99 5.11 12.53
C PRO A 22 -26.88 4.50 11.66
N ARG A 23 -27.22 3.46 10.89
CA ARG A 23 -26.31 2.85 9.91
C ARG A 23 -25.82 3.91 8.92
N PRO A 24 -24.52 3.92 8.53
CA PRO A 24 -24.03 4.87 7.53
C PRO A 24 -24.77 4.66 6.21
N ARG A 25 -25.01 5.76 5.48
CA ARG A 25 -25.50 5.72 4.09
C ARG A 25 -24.63 4.74 3.30
N VAL A 26 -25.26 3.89 2.48
CA VAL A 26 -24.55 2.91 1.64
C VAL A 26 -23.76 3.67 0.58
N TYR A 27 -22.49 3.93 0.86
CA TYR A 27 -21.55 4.39 -0.15
C TYR A 27 -21.30 3.25 -1.14
N SER A 28 -21.12 3.59 -2.42
CA SER A 28 -20.73 2.62 -3.46
C SER A 28 -19.31 2.14 -3.18
N THR A 29 -19.16 1.13 -2.33
CA THR A 29 -17.91 0.41 -2.11
C THR A 29 -17.88 -0.84 -2.99
N SER A 30 -16.69 -1.24 -3.45
CA SER A 30 -16.57 -2.48 -4.22
C SER A 30 -17.06 -3.66 -3.37
N PRO A 31 -17.74 -4.67 -3.95
CA PRO A 31 -18.20 -5.85 -3.22
C PRO A 31 -17.08 -6.55 -2.43
N ALA A 32 -15.86 -6.55 -3.00
CA ALA A 32 -14.69 -7.12 -2.34
C ALA A 32 -14.30 -6.38 -1.05
N PHE A 33 -14.32 -5.04 -1.05
CA PHE A 33 -14.02 -4.29 0.17
C PHE A 33 -15.17 -4.35 1.19
N ALA A 34 -16.41 -4.48 0.73
CA ALA A 34 -17.55 -4.73 1.62
C ALA A 34 -17.38 -6.00 2.47
N GLU A 35 -16.76 -7.06 1.94
CA GLU A 35 -16.41 -8.25 2.75
C GLU A 35 -15.33 -7.95 3.79
N VAL A 36 -14.34 -7.12 3.47
CA VAL A 36 -13.29 -6.70 4.42
C VAL A 36 -13.90 -5.91 5.59
N LEU A 37 -14.89 -5.06 5.31
CA LEU A 37 -15.62 -4.29 6.33
C LEU A 37 -16.45 -5.15 7.29
N ARG A 38 -16.75 -6.41 6.92
CA ARG A 38 -17.46 -7.36 7.78
C ARG A 38 -16.54 -8.16 8.70
N LEU A 39 -15.23 -8.05 8.53
CA LEU A 39 -14.25 -8.75 9.37
C LEU A 39 -14.30 -8.23 10.82
N PRO A 40 -14.01 -9.07 11.82
CA PRO A 40 -13.82 -8.61 13.19
C PRO A 40 -12.75 -7.51 13.28
N GLN A 41 -12.93 -6.53 14.17
CA GLN A 41 -12.09 -5.32 14.25
C GLN A 41 -10.58 -5.59 14.25
N LYS A 42 -10.14 -6.65 14.95
CA LYS A 42 -8.71 -7.04 14.98
C LYS A 42 -8.21 -7.51 13.61
N GLN A 43 -9.01 -8.29 12.89
CA GLN A 43 -8.67 -8.76 11.56
C GLN A 43 -8.73 -7.63 10.53
N LEU A 44 -9.75 -6.76 10.62
CA LEU A 44 -9.86 -5.56 9.80
C LEU A 44 -8.63 -4.66 9.96
N THR A 45 -8.24 -4.34 11.20
CA THR A 45 -7.03 -3.53 11.47
C THR A 45 -5.78 -4.18 10.87
N ARG A 46 -5.61 -5.50 11.02
CA ARG A 46 -4.46 -6.23 10.45
C ARG A 46 -4.42 -6.18 8.91
N VAL A 47 -5.58 -6.25 8.27
CA VAL A 47 -5.68 -6.24 6.80
C VAL A 47 -5.54 -4.84 6.24
N VAL A 48 -6.18 -3.84 6.85
CA VAL A 48 -6.22 -2.48 6.31
C VAL A 48 -5.05 -1.63 6.81
N TYR A 49 -4.73 -1.69 8.11
CA TYR A 49 -3.75 -0.84 8.78
C TYR A 49 -2.64 -1.66 9.48
N PRO A 50 -1.81 -2.43 8.74
CA PRO A 50 -0.81 -3.32 9.34
C PRO A 50 0.20 -2.59 10.22
N LEU A 51 0.54 -1.35 9.89
CA LEU A 51 1.47 -0.56 10.71
C LEU A 51 0.85 -0.21 12.08
N ARG A 52 -0.45 0.10 12.14
CA ARG A 52 -1.20 0.31 13.39
C ARG A 52 -1.26 -0.97 14.22
N GLU A 53 -1.48 -2.12 13.58
CA GLU A 53 -1.47 -3.42 14.25
C GLU A 53 -0.11 -3.72 14.90
N LEU A 54 0.98 -3.40 14.22
CA LEU A 54 2.34 -3.54 14.75
C LEU A 54 2.61 -2.57 15.90
N GLY A 55 2.16 -1.32 15.78
CA GLY A 55 2.31 -0.29 16.81
C GLY A 55 1.72 -0.68 18.16
N GLN A 56 0.61 -1.44 18.19
CA GLN A 56 0.00 -1.96 19.42
C GLN A 56 0.92 -2.86 20.26
N HIS A 57 2.05 -3.32 19.70
CA HIS A 57 3.01 -4.21 20.36
C HIS A 57 4.25 -3.47 20.86
N LEU A 58 4.33 -2.15 20.63
CA LEU A 58 5.36 -1.32 21.23
C LEU A 58 4.99 -1.04 22.70
N ALA A 59 5.96 -1.18 23.61
CA ALA A 59 5.75 -0.84 25.00
C ALA A 59 5.44 0.66 25.15
N ALA A 60 4.55 1.01 26.08
CA ALA A 60 4.18 2.41 26.37
C ALA A 60 5.38 3.32 26.67
N ASP A 61 6.48 2.73 27.19
CA ASP A 61 7.74 3.43 27.49
C ASP A 61 8.62 3.72 26.26
N SER A 62 8.23 3.26 25.06
CA SER A 62 8.94 3.57 23.81
C SER A 62 8.60 4.97 23.26
N GLY A 63 7.79 5.73 24.00
CA GLY A 63 7.29 7.06 23.65
C GLY A 63 6.20 7.02 22.57
N PRO A 64 5.17 7.88 22.64
CA PRO A 64 4.26 8.11 21.52
C PRO A 64 5.01 8.91 20.45
N GLY A 65 5.77 8.26 19.56
CA GLY A 65 6.74 9.04 18.75
C GLY A 65 7.08 8.55 17.35
N LEU A 66 7.39 7.26 17.15
CA LEU A 66 7.97 6.83 15.86
C LEU A 66 6.94 6.39 14.82
N ILE A 67 5.81 5.84 15.27
CA ILE A 67 4.77 5.30 14.37
C ILE A 67 3.53 6.19 14.32
N GLU A 68 3.20 6.95 15.37
CA GLU A 68 1.84 7.51 15.50
C GLU A 68 1.67 8.96 15.04
N GLN A 69 2.74 9.74 14.90
CA GLN A 69 2.63 11.14 14.48
C GLN A 69 2.63 11.26 12.95
N GLY A 70 1.56 11.82 12.38
CA GLY A 70 1.49 12.16 10.95
C GLY A 70 1.27 10.99 9.99
N LEU A 71 0.67 9.88 10.46
CA LEU A 71 0.29 8.78 9.58
C LEU A 71 -0.75 9.22 8.54
N PHE A 72 -0.58 8.74 7.32
CA PHE A 72 -1.66 8.57 6.35
C PHE A 72 -2.66 7.53 6.89
N ASP A 73 -3.69 8.03 7.55
CA ASP A 73 -4.76 7.27 8.20
C ASP A 73 -6.13 7.70 7.63
N PRO A 74 -6.42 7.36 6.36
CA PRO A 74 -7.70 7.70 5.74
C PRO A 74 -8.86 6.95 6.40
N SER A 75 -10.05 7.52 6.29
CA SER A 75 -11.27 6.84 6.73
C SER A 75 -11.52 5.58 5.92
N LEU A 76 -12.27 4.61 6.49
CA LEU A 76 -12.73 3.44 5.73
C LEU A 76 -13.61 3.84 4.52
N GLU A 77 -14.26 4.99 4.58
CA GLU A 77 -15.02 5.55 3.46
C GLU A 77 -14.09 5.95 2.30
N ASP A 78 -13.02 6.67 2.59
CA ASP A 78 -12.02 7.06 1.58
C ASP A 78 -11.34 5.85 0.94
N ILE A 79 -11.03 4.83 1.75
CA ILE A 79 -10.50 3.55 1.24
C ILE A 79 -11.52 2.89 0.32
N GLY A 80 -12.80 2.86 0.71
CA GLY A 80 -13.87 2.34 -0.15
C GLY A 80 -14.00 3.08 -1.48
N ARG A 81 -13.86 4.40 -1.47
CA ARG A 81 -13.84 5.24 -2.69
C ARG A 81 -12.60 4.96 -3.54
N ALA A 82 -11.45 4.75 -2.92
CA ALA A 82 -10.23 4.39 -3.61
C ALA A 82 -10.33 3.03 -4.29
N GLU A 83 -10.97 2.04 -3.65
CA GLU A 83 -11.19 0.71 -4.24
C GLU A 83 -11.94 0.78 -5.57
N SER A 84 -12.97 1.63 -5.67
CA SER A 84 -13.72 1.83 -6.92
C SER A 84 -12.89 2.40 -8.07
N ILE A 85 -11.79 3.13 -7.77
CA ILE A 85 -10.85 3.59 -8.81
C ILE A 85 -10.05 2.43 -9.41
N PHE A 86 -9.79 1.40 -8.61
CA PHE A 86 -9.09 0.17 -9.02
C PHE A 86 -10.03 -0.92 -9.54
N GLU A 87 -11.34 -0.68 -9.58
CA GLU A 87 -12.33 -1.60 -10.10
C GLU A 87 -12.54 -1.39 -11.60
N ALA A 88 -12.29 -2.44 -12.38
CA ALA A 88 -12.53 -2.41 -13.81
C ALA A 88 -14.04 -2.42 -14.10
N THR A 89 -14.53 -1.40 -14.77
CA THR A 89 -15.94 -1.28 -15.20
C THR A 89 -16.01 -0.80 -16.65
N ALA A 90 -17.20 -0.85 -17.25
CA ALA A 90 -17.40 -0.31 -18.60
C ALA A 90 -16.97 1.17 -18.75
N ARG A 91 -17.04 1.95 -17.65
CA ARG A 91 -16.67 3.38 -17.61
C ARG A 91 -15.26 3.64 -17.04
N ASN A 92 -14.65 2.64 -16.39
CA ASN A 92 -13.32 2.72 -15.80
C ASN A 92 -12.50 1.51 -16.28
N ARG A 93 -11.89 1.62 -17.45
CA ARG A 93 -11.04 0.54 -17.99
C ARG A 93 -9.66 0.60 -17.36
N ILE A 94 -9.18 -0.54 -16.89
CA ILE A 94 -7.81 -0.72 -16.43
C ILE A 94 -7.14 -1.66 -17.41
N GLU A 95 -6.02 -1.24 -17.99
CA GLU A 95 -5.40 -1.94 -19.11
C GLU A 95 -3.88 -1.80 -19.11
N TYR A 96 -3.20 -2.84 -19.60
CA TYR A 96 -1.80 -2.74 -19.99
C TYR A 96 -1.71 -1.91 -21.27
N LEU A 97 -0.94 -0.83 -21.25
CA LEU A 97 -0.81 0.11 -22.36
C LEU A 97 0.35 -0.28 -23.28
N SER A 98 1.56 -0.36 -22.73
CA SER A 98 2.78 -0.64 -23.48
C SER A 98 3.95 -1.00 -22.58
N SER A 99 5.08 -1.36 -23.18
CA SER A 99 6.36 -1.48 -22.47
C SER A 99 7.48 -0.79 -23.22
N ALA A 100 8.40 -0.17 -22.47
CA ALA A 100 9.50 0.61 -23.03
C ALA A 100 10.84 0.25 -22.37
N VAL A 101 11.90 0.27 -23.16
CA VAL A 101 13.30 0.11 -22.70
C VAL A 101 13.98 1.48 -22.58
N ARG A 102 13.43 2.50 -23.23
CA ARG A 102 13.96 3.86 -23.29
C ARG A 102 12.81 4.84 -23.12
N LEU A 103 13.08 6.02 -22.60
CA LEU A 103 12.05 7.02 -22.31
C LEU A 103 11.36 7.53 -23.59
N ASP A 104 12.08 7.65 -24.70
CA ASP A 104 11.54 8.05 -26.02
C ASP A 104 10.51 7.05 -26.58
N HIS A 105 10.55 5.79 -26.15
CA HIS A 105 9.54 4.77 -26.47
C HIS A 105 8.42 4.67 -25.42
N ALA A 106 8.53 5.39 -24.29
CA ALA A 106 7.48 5.43 -23.30
C ALA A 106 6.28 6.23 -23.84
N PRO A 107 5.04 5.84 -23.51
CA PRO A 107 3.87 6.57 -23.97
C PRO A 107 3.91 8.01 -23.43
N SER A 108 3.54 9.01 -24.23
CA SER A 108 3.43 10.40 -23.74
C SER A 108 2.05 10.62 -23.12
N LEU A 109 1.98 10.53 -21.79
CA LEU A 109 0.72 10.60 -21.04
C LEU A 109 0.66 11.89 -20.24
N GLN A 110 -0.52 12.52 -20.20
CA GLN A 110 -0.78 13.72 -19.38
C GLN A 110 -1.25 13.39 -17.97
N GLN A 111 -1.71 12.15 -17.74
CA GLN A 111 -2.22 11.71 -16.45
C GLN A 111 -1.08 11.57 -15.44
N PRO A 112 -1.33 11.75 -14.13
CA PRO A 112 -0.37 11.42 -13.08
C PRO A 112 0.21 10.01 -13.24
N GLU A 113 1.51 9.88 -13.01
CA GLU A 113 2.20 8.59 -12.97
C GLU A 113 2.72 8.27 -11.58
N VAL A 114 2.70 6.99 -11.23
CA VAL A 114 3.49 6.49 -10.10
C VAL A 114 4.23 5.23 -10.54
N CYS A 115 5.46 5.08 -10.10
CA CYS A 115 6.29 3.94 -10.49
C CYS A 115 6.62 3.06 -9.29
N PHE A 116 6.85 1.77 -9.55
CA PHE A 116 7.35 0.83 -8.56
C PHE A 116 8.76 0.40 -8.95
N ILE A 117 9.72 0.57 -8.05
CA ILE A 117 11.09 0.10 -8.18
C ILE A 117 11.43 -0.85 -7.04
N GLY A 118 12.42 -1.72 -7.24
CA GLY A 118 12.87 -2.64 -6.21
C GLY A 118 13.75 -3.75 -6.79
N ARG A 119 14.40 -4.51 -5.91
CA ARG A 119 15.23 -5.65 -6.33
C ARG A 119 14.44 -6.69 -7.13
N SER A 120 15.14 -7.41 -8.00
CA SER A 120 14.63 -8.66 -8.58
C SER A 120 14.01 -9.55 -7.50
N ASN A 121 12.79 -10.05 -7.74
CA ASN A 121 12.03 -10.91 -6.83
C ASN A 121 11.63 -10.28 -5.47
N VAL A 122 11.71 -8.96 -5.28
CA VAL A 122 11.24 -8.30 -4.04
C VAL A 122 9.72 -8.40 -3.85
N GLY A 123 8.96 -8.74 -4.89
CA GLY A 123 7.50 -8.86 -4.84
C GLY A 123 6.75 -7.75 -5.59
N LYS A 124 7.44 -6.94 -6.39
CA LYS A 124 6.88 -5.84 -7.18
C LYS A 124 5.70 -6.24 -8.08
N SER A 125 5.90 -7.18 -9.01
CA SER A 125 4.82 -7.59 -9.91
C SER A 125 3.69 -8.33 -9.18
N SER A 126 3.99 -9.00 -8.06
CA SER A 126 2.95 -9.57 -7.18
C SER A 126 2.11 -8.49 -6.50
N LEU A 127 2.74 -7.40 -6.04
CA LEU A 127 2.03 -6.25 -5.49
C LEU A 127 1.16 -5.57 -6.54
N ILE A 128 1.70 -5.32 -7.74
CA ILE A 128 0.92 -4.72 -8.84
C ILE A 128 -0.30 -5.59 -9.19
N LYS A 129 -0.12 -6.92 -9.25
CA LYS A 129 -1.25 -7.83 -9.44
C LYS A 129 -2.28 -7.75 -8.30
N ALA A 130 -1.83 -7.61 -7.05
CA ALA A 130 -2.74 -7.44 -5.90
C ALA A 130 -3.50 -6.10 -5.94
N LEU A 131 -2.86 -5.02 -6.42
CA LEU A 131 -3.51 -3.73 -6.66
C LEU A 131 -4.60 -3.85 -7.73
N PHE A 132 -4.37 -4.66 -8.77
CA PHE A 132 -5.34 -4.92 -9.84
C PHE A 132 -6.25 -6.13 -9.58
N SER A 133 -6.46 -6.52 -8.32
CA SER A 133 -7.34 -7.65 -7.97
C SER A 133 -8.80 -7.49 -8.44
N LEU A 134 -9.25 -6.25 -8.66
CA LEU A 134 -10.59 -5.92 -9.20
C LEU A 134 -10.57 -5.65 -10.72
N ALA A 135 -9.48 -6.00 -11.40
CA ALA A 135 -9.30 -5.89 -12.84
C ALA A 135 -8.63 -7.18 -13.37
N PRO A 136 -9.32 -8.34 -13.31
CA PRO A 136 -8.72 -9.65 -13.54
C PRO A 136 -8.16 -9.85 -14.96
N ASP A 137 -8.66 -9.09 -15.93
CA ASP A 137 -8.23 -9.17 -17.33
C ASP A 137 -6.87 -8.47 -17.58
N VAL A 138 -6.35 -7.71 -16.61
CA VAL A 138 -5.06 -7.04 -16.73
C VAL A 138 -3.93 -8.06 -16.55
N GLU A 139 -3.23 -8.40 -17.63
CA GLU A 139 -2.11 -9.33 -17.60
C GLU A 139 -0.89 -8.71 -16.90
N VAL A 140 -0.72 -9.03 -15.61
CA VAL A 140 0.51 -8.73 -14.87
C VAL A 140 1.36 -9.99 -14.77
N ARG A 141 2.49 -9.99 -15.46
CA ARG A 141 3.41 -11.14 -15.49
C ARG A 141 4.18 -11.26 -14.17
N ILE A 142 4.03 -12.39 -13.49
CA ILE A 142 4.76 -12.72 -12.27
C ILE A 142 5.67 -13.91 -12.56
N SER A 143 6.95 -13.77 -12.23
CA SER A 143 7.91 -14.87 -12.31
C SER A 143 8.76 -14.96 -11.06
N LYS A 144 9.09 -16.18 -10.67
CA LYS A 144 10.09 -16.45 -9.62
C LYS A 144 11.52 -16.35 -10.17
N LYS A 145 11.71 -16.36 -11.50
CA LYS A 145 13.03 -16.25 -12.12
C LYS A 145 13.48 -14.77 -12.09
N PRO A 146 14.65 -14.45 -11.50
CA PRO A 146 15.16 -13.08 -11.47
C PRO A 146 15.36 -12.50 -12.89
N GLY A 147 15.18 -11.19 -13.03
CA GLY A 147 15.33 -10.49 -14.31
C GLY A 147 14.16 -10.67 -15.29
N HIS A 148 12.96 -11.01 -14.80
CA HIS A 148 11.78 -11.19 -15.65
C HIS A 148 11.26 -9.87 -16.23
N THR A 149 11.13 -8.84 -15.39
CA THR A 149 10.79 -7.48 -15.84
C THR A 149 12.06 -6.81 -16.33
N LYS A 150 12.23 -6.73 -17.66
CA LYS A 150 13.38 -6.08 -18.32
C LYS A 150 13.04 -4.74 -18.97
N LYS A 151 11.76 -4.36 -18.95
CA LYS A 151 11.20 -3.15 -19.54
C LYS A 151 10.35 -2.45 -18.50
N MET A 152 10.15 -1.15 -18.67
CA MET A 152 9.13 -0.39 -17.96
C MET A 152 7.77 -0.80 -18.54
N ASN A 153 6.86 -1.33 -17.73
CA ASN A 153 5.50 -1.68 -18.18
C ASN A 153 4.50 -0.64 -17.67
N PHE A 154 3.67 -0.11 -18.55
CA PHE A 154 2.72 0.95 -18.26
C PHE A 154 1.31 0.37 -18.16
N PHE A 155 0.64 0.59 -17.03
CA PHE A 155 -0.73 0.17 -16.78
C PHE A 155 -1.61 1.39 -16.52
N LYS A 156 -2.54 1.65 -17.42
CA LYS A 156 -3.45 2.79 -17.33
C LYS A 156 -4.64 2.43 -16.44
N VAL A 157 -4.95 3.30 -15.48
CA VAL A 157 -6.10 3.16 -14.57
C VAL A 157 -7.16 4.20 -14.95
N GLY A 158 -8.00 3.83 -15.91
CA GLY A 158 -9.08 4.66 -16.43
C GLY A 158 -8.61 6.06 -16.84
N LYS A 159 -9.31 7.07 -16.32
CA LYS A 159 -8.94 8.47 -16.51
C LYS A 159 -8.00 9.02 -15.42
N HIS A 160 -7.64 8.19 -14.43
CA HIS A 160 -7.11 8.64 -13.15
C HIS A 160 -5.59 8.80 -13.18
N PHE A 161 -4.86 7.71 -13.40
CA PHE A 161 -3.39 7.69 -13.36
C PHE A 161 -2.83 6.50 -14.13
N THR A 162 -1.51 6.45 -14.24
CA THR A 162 -0.77 5.30 -14.79
C THR A 162 0.18 4.73 -13.75
N LEU A 163 0.18 3.40 -13.60
CA LEU A 163 1.12 2.65 -12.78
C LEU A 163 2.24 2.13 -13.67
N VAL A 164 3.48 2.35 -13.26
CA VAL A 164 4.66 1.92 -14.03
C VAL A 164 5.43 0.86 -13.27
N ASP A 165 5.49 -0.35 -13.82
CA ASP A 165 6.31 -1.46 -13.30
C ASP A 165 7.73 -1.34 -13.87
N MET A 166 8.68 -0.88 -13.05
CA MET A 166 10.06 -0.75 -13.48
C MET A 166 10.76 -2.12 -13.54
N PRO A 167 11.82 -2.27 -14.35
CA PRO A 167 12.70 -3.41 -14.21
C PRO A 167 13.23 -3.54 -12.76
N GLY A 168 13.62 -4.75 -12.37
CA GLY A 168 14.22 -4.97 -11.05
C GLY A 168 15.73 -4.73 -11.08
N TYR A 169 16.27 -4.05 -10.06
CA TYR A 169 17.72 -3.92 -9.90
C TYR A 169 18.36 -5.12 -9.18
N GLY A 170 19.68 -5.21 -9.25
CA GLY A 170 20.48 -6.28 -8.64
C GLY A 170 20.64 -7.51 -9.55
N TYR A 171 20.45 -8.71 -8.98
CA TYR A 171 20.73 -9.95 -9.70
C TYR A 171 19.89 -10.06 -10.98
N ARG A 172 20.58 -10.21 -12.12
CA ARG A 172 20.02 -10.26 -13.49
C ARG A 172 19.22 -9.01 -13.89
N ALA A 173 19.57 -7.84 -13.35
CA ALA A 173 19.10 -6.57 -13.89
C ALA A 173 19.55 -6.41 -15.36
N PRO A 174 18.78 -5.72 -16.22
CA PRO A 174 19.23 -5.31 -17.55
C PRO A 174 20.56 -4.54 -17.46
N LYS A 175 21.43 -4.64 -18.47
CA LYS A 175 22.69 -3.87 -18.53
C LYS A 175 22.42 -2.37 -18.51
N ASP A 176 21.41 -1.96 -19.27
CA ASP A 176 20.99 -0.57 -19.43
C ASP A 176 19.95 -0.17 -18.35
N PHE A 177 19.90 -0.90 -17.22
CA PHE A 177 18.93 -0.64 -16.16
C PHE A 177 19.07 0.78 -15.60
N VAL A 178 20.32 1.18 -15.34
CA VAL A 178 20.65 2.48 -14.77
C VAL A 178 20.17 3.56 -15.73
N ASP A 179 20.68 3.58 -16.96
CA ASP A 179 20.28 4.55 -17.99
C ASP A 179 18.76 4.63 -18.18
N MET A 180 18.07 3.48 -18.23
CA MET A 180 16.62 3.42 -18.40
C MET A 180 15.85 4.05 -17.22
N VAL A 181 16.16 3.61 -16.00
CA VAL A 181 15.42 4.02 -14.81
C VAL A 181 15.81 5.43 -14.40
N GLU A 182 17.09 5.77 -14.45
CA GLU A 182 17.60 7.11 -14.15
C GLU A 182 16.98 8.16 -15.06
N THR A 183 17.00 7.94 -16.39
CA THR A 183 16.40 8.86 -17.36
C THR A 183 14.91 9.03 -17.12
N TYR A 184 14.17 7.94 -16.89
CA TYR A 184 12.74 8.04 -16.59
C TYR A 184 12.49 8.80 -15.29
N LEU A 185 13.20 8.47 -14.21
CA LEU A 185 13.00 9.09 -12.90
C LEU A 185 13.32 10.60 -12.95
N LYS A 186 14.33 10.99 -13.72
CA LYS A 186 14.77 12.39 -13.87
C LYS A 186 13.88 13.23 -14.78
N GLU A 187 13.45 12.69 -15.91
CA GLU A 187 12.82 13.49 -16.99
C GLU A 187 11.29 13.39 -17.02
N ARG A 188 10.68 12.45 -16.27
CA ARG A 188 9.23 12.22 -16.33
C ARG A 188 8.45 13.22 -15.47
N ASN A 189 8.09 14.35 -16.06
CA ASN A 189 7.43 15.49 -15.39
C ASN A 189 6.09 15.18 -14.70
N ASN A 190 5.34 14.17 -15.16
CA ASN A 190 4.05 13.77 -14.57
C ASN A 190 4.18 12.68 -13.48
N LEU A 191 5.40 12.23 -13.16
CA LEU A 191 5.66 11.29 -12.06
C LEU A 191 5.39 11.97 -10.71
N LYS A 192 4.43 11.43 -9.96
CA LYS A 192 4.01 11.96 -8.65
C LYS A 192 4.69 11.28 -7.47
N ARG A 193 5.05 10.00 -7.62
CA ARG A 193 5.66 9.24 -6.54
C ARG A 193 6.37 7.99 -7.05
N THR A 194 7.52 7.72 -6.46
CA THR A 194 8.26 6.46 -6.61
C THR A 194 7.98 5.55 -5.41
N PHE A 195 7.57 4.31 -5.65
CA PHE A 195 7.39 3.29 -4.63
C PHE A 195 8.59 2.36 -4.62
N LEU A 196 9.45 2.47 -3.60
CA LEU A 196 10.66 1.67 -3.45
C LEU A 196 10.38 0.46 -2.56
N LEU A 197 10.43 -0.73 -3.16
CA LEU A 197 10.09 -1.97 -2.49
C LEU A 197 11.31 -2.61 -1.82
N VAL A 198 11.13 -3.04 -0.58
CA VAL A 198 12.10 -3.78 0.23
C VAL A 198 11.43 -5.04 0.78
N ASP A 199 12.13 -6.17 0.73
CA ASP A 199 11.64 -7.45 1.24
C ASP A 199 11.71 -7.46 2.78
N SER A 200 10.60 -7.76 3.46
CA SER A 200 10.54 -7.79 4.93
C SER A 200 11.41 -8.84 5.59
N VAL A 201 11.85 -9.86 4.85
CA VAL A 201 12.73 -10.92 5.36
C VAL A 201 14.20 -10.52 5.25
N VAL A 202 14.53 -9.67 4.27
CA VAL A 202 15.92 -9.29 3.96
C VAL A 202 16.27 -7.91 4.53
N GLY A 203 15.32 -6.98 4.54
CA GLY A 203 15.57 -5.59 4.88
C GLY A 203 16.29 -4.81 3.79
N ILE A 204 16.67 -3.57 4.13
CA ILE A 204 17.41 -2.65 3.26
C ILE A 204 18.81 -3.24 3.00
N THR A 205 19.19 -3.32 1.73
CA THR A 205 20.51 -3.76 1.30
C THR A 205 21.30 -2.62 0.64
N LYS A 206 22.59 -2.85 0.38
CA LYS A 206 23.44 -1.90 -0.36
C LYS A 206 22.84 -1.48 -1.70
N LEU A 207 22.20 -2.40 -2.41
CA LEU A 207 21.54 -2.09 -3.68
C LEU A 207 20.28 -1.23 -3.50
N ASP A 208 19.56 -1.41 -2.38
CA ASP A 208 18.42 -0.55 -2.06
C ASP A 208 18.92 0.86 -1.67
N ASN A 209 20.05 0.98 -0.96
CA ASN A 209 20.67 2.28 -0.66
C ASN A 209 21.05 3.06 -1.91
N ILE A 210 21.60 2.40 -2.94
CA ILE A 210 21.90 3.08 -4.21
C ILE A 210 20.62 3.64 -4.85
N ALA A 211 19.52 2.88 -4.82
CA ALA A 211 18.24 3.36 -5.35
C ALA A 211 17.65 4.51 -4.50
N ILE A 212 17.88 4.50 -3.19
CA ILE A 212 17.51 5.58 -2.27
C ILE A 212 18.34 6.84 -2.55
N GLU A 213 19.66 6.71 -2.65
CA GLU A 213 20.59 7.79 -2.98
C GLU A 213 20.21 8.47 -4.30
N MET A 214 19.87 7.68 -5.33
CA MET A 214 19.37 8.21 -6.61
C MET A 214 18.06 9.00 -6.45
N CYS A 215 17.13 8.54 -5.61
CA CYS A 215 15.89 9.29 -5.35
C CYS A 215 16.17 10.60 -4.61
N GLU A 216 17.09 10.59 -3.64
CA GLU A 216 17.49 11.77 -2.87
C GLU A 216 18.25 12.79 -3.73
N GLU A 217 19.21 12.33 -4.56
CA GLU A 217 20.00 13.18 -5.47
C GLU A 217 19.11 13.90 -6.49
N PHE A 218 18.10 13.22 -7.02
CA PHE A 218 17.14 13.82 -7.96
C PHE A 218 15.99 14.55 -7.27
N ALA A 219 16.01 14.67 -5.94
CA ALA A 219 14.94 15.26 -5.13
C ALA A 219 13.56 14.66 -5.46
N LEU A 220 13.51 13.36 -5.75
CA LEU A 220 12.30 12.67 -6.13
C LEU A 220 11.50 12.28 -4.88
N PRO A 221 10.19 12.58 -4.85
CA PRO A 221 9.35 12.09 -3.77
C PRO A 221 9.21 10.56 -3.91
N TYR A 222 9.56 9.83 -2.86
CA TYR A 222 9.40 8.38 -2.83
C TYR A 222 8.78 7.88 -1.52
N VAL A 223 8.30 6.64 -1.53
CA VAL A 223 7.74 5.95 -0.37
C VAL A 223 8.32 4.55 -0.32
N MET A 224 8.73 4.11 0.87
CA MET A 224 9.18 2.74 1.06
C MET A 224 7.97 1.79 1.25
N ILE A 225 8.02 0.64 0.58
CA ILE A 225 7.07 -0.45 0.72
C ILE A 225 7.79 -1.67 1.28
N LEU A 226 7.38 -2.17 2.44
CA LEU A 226 7.93 -3.39 3.03
C LEU A 226 7.09 -4.59 2.63
N THR A 227 7.51 -5.35 1.62
CA THR A 227 6.74 -6.45 1.03
C THR A 227 6.93 -7.77 1.77
N LYS A 228 6.05 -8.75 1.50
CA LYS A 228 6.11 -10.14 2.00
C LYS A 228 6.06 -10.27 3.52
N ILE A 229 5.34 -9.36 4.18
CA ILE A 229 5.21 -9.36 5.64
C ILE A 229 4.62 -10.65 6.21
N ASP A 230 3.91 -11.44 5.38
CA ASP A 230 3.44 -12.79 5.72
C ASP A 230 4.56 -13.81 5.98
N LYS A 231 5.79 -13.52 5.55
CA LYS A 231 6.96 -14.40 5.73
C LYS A 231 7.84 -14.02 6.91
N SER A 232 7.64 -12.85 7.49
CA SER A 232 8.40 -12.39 8.65
C SER A 232 7.67 -12.73 9.93
N SER A 233 8.40 -13.21 10.94
CA SER A 233 7.83 -13.30 12.30
C SER A 233 7.48 -11.90 12.79
N LYS A 234 6.47 -11.78 13.64
CA LYS A 234 5.98 -10.48 14.11
C LYS A 234 7.06 -9.63 14.77
N GLY A 235 7.88 -10.24 15.64
CA GLY A 235 8.98 -9.54 16.31
C GLY A 235 10.07 -9.08 15.33
N TYR A 236 10.41 -9.90 14.34
CA TYR A 236 11.37 -9.52 13.30
C TYR A 236 10.83 -8.38 12.42
N LEU A 237 9.55 -8.47 12.02
CA LEU A 237 8.88 -7.43 11.25
C LEU A 237 8.87 -6.09 12.00
N LEU A 238 8.53 -6.10 13.30
CA LEU A 238 8.55 -4.90 14.13
C LEU A 238 9.94 -4.27 14.19
N LYS A 239 10.99 -5.09 14.39
CA LYS A 239 12.39 -4.63 14.35
C LYS A 239 12.73 -3.98 13.01
N GLN A 240 12.36 -4.62 11.90
CA GLN A 240 12.60 -4.07 10.56
C GLN A 240 11.89 -2.73 10.35
N VAL A 241 10.61 -2.61 10.75
CA VAL A 241 9.84 -1.37 10.66
C VAL A 241 10.52 -0.24 11.43
N LEU A 242 10.90 -0.47 12.70
CA LEU A 242 11.57 0.54 13.52
C LEU A 242 12.91 0.98 12.94
N GLN A 243 13.70 0.04 12.41
CA GLN A 243 14.98 0.33 11.78
C GLN A 243 14.80 1.20 10.52
N ILE A 244 13.83 0.85 9.67
CA ILE A 244 13.55 1.59 8.43
C ILE A 244 12.99 2.98 8.76
N GLN A 245 12.07 3.10 9.72
CA GLN A 245 11.55 4.41 10.14
C GLN A 245 12.64 5.31 10.71
N LYS A 246 13.53 4.77 11.55
CA LYS A 246 14.69 5.52 12.03
C LYS A 246 15.58 5.97 10.87
N PHE A 247 15.85 5.09 9.91
CA PHE A 247 16.62 5.43 8.71
C PHE A 247 15.96 6.56 7.93
N VAL A 248 14.67 6.44 7.61
CA VAL A 248 13.90 7.47 6.90
C VAL A 248 13.98 8.82 7.62
N ASN A 249 13.74 8.84 8.93
CA ASN A 249 13.73 10.08 9.70
C ASN A 249 15.10 10.74 9.88
N THR A 250 16.20 10.00 9.72
CA THR A 250 17.55 10.50 10.04
C THR A 250 18.48 10.61 8.84
N GLN A 251 18.18 9.93 7.73
CA GLN A 251 19.07 9.79 6.59
C GLN A 251 18.42 10.14 5.25
N THR A 252 17.14 10.57 5.25
CA THR A 252 16.41 10.87 4.01
C THR A 252 15.67 12.20 4.14
N GLN A 253 15.48 12.90 3.02
CA GLN A 253 14.74 14.16 2.94
C GLN A 253 13.50 14.02 2.03
N GLY A 254 13.60 13.22 0.96
CA GLY A 254 12.54 13.03 -0.03
C GLY A 254 11.59 11.86 0.26
N CYS A 255 11.95 11.01 1.23
CA CYS A 255 11.12 9.87 1.61
C CYS A 255 9.87 10.29 2.39
N PHE A 256 8.72 9.76 1.99
CA PHE A 256 7.51 9.87 2.78
C PHE A 256 7.71 9.19 4.15
N PRO A 257 7.40 9.86 5.27
CA PRO A 257 7.75 9.36 6.62
C PRO A 257 7.13 7.99 6.96
N GLN A 258 5.92 7.73 6.46
CA GLN A 258 5.24 6.46 6.70
C GLN A 258 5.70 5.37 5.73
N LEU A 259 6.20 4.28 6.31
CA LEU A 259 6.42 3.00 5.65
C LEU A 259 5.09 2.25 5.44
N PHE A 260 4.95 1.52 4.33
CA PHE A 260 3.78 0.67 4.08
C PHE A 260 4.15 -0.83 4.13
N PRO A 261 3.84 -1.54 5.23
CA PRO A 261 3.95 -3.00 5.29
C PRO A 261 2.86 -3.65 4.43
N ILE A 262 3.25 -4.55 3.52
CA ILE A 262 2.32 -5.17 2.57
C ILE A 262 2.57 -6.68 2.41
N SER A 263 1.47 -7.43 2.38
CA SER A 263 1.44 -8.80 1.86
C SER A 263 0.50 -8.89 0.67
N ALA A 264 1.05 -9.21 -0.50
CA ALA A 264 0.26 -9.53 -1.68
C ALA A 264 -0.47 -10.89 -1.56
N VAL A 265 -0.11 -11.71 -0.57
CA VAL A 265 -0.72 -13.04 -0.33
C VAL A 265 -1.96 -12.90 0.55
N THR A 266 -1.87 -12.12 1.62
CA THR A 266 -2.97 -11.94 2.59
C THR A 266 -3.77 -10.66 2.35
N ASN A 267 -3.42 -9.90 1.31
CA ASN A 267 -3.95 -8.58 0.97
C ASN A 267 -3.76 -7.50 2.06
N SER A 268 -2.93 -7.79 3.07
CA SER A 268 -2.63 -6.85 4.15
C SER A 268 -1.90 -5.62 3.62
N GLY A 269 -2.38 -4.43 3.96
CA GLY A 269 -1.85 -3.13 3.54
C GLY A 269 -2.22 -2.69 2.12
N VAL A 270 -2.79 -3.58 1.30
CA VAL A 270 -3.07 -3.29 -0.13
C VAL A 270 -4.17 -2.24 -0.28
N HIS A 271 -5.25 -2.33 0.51
CA HIS A 271 -6.35 -1.36 0.50
C HIS A 271 -5.88 0.06 0.87
N LEU A 272 -5.05 0.16 1.91
CA LEU A 272 -4.46 1.43 2.33
C LEU A 272 -3.51 2.00 1.26
N LEU A 273 -2.71 1.14 0.60
CA LEU A 273 -1.86 1.57 -0.51
C LEU A 273 -2.68 2.08 -1.70
N LYS A 274 -3.78 1.42 -2.07
CA LYS A 274 -4.69 1.93 -3.11
C LYS A 274 -5.22 3.32 -2.77
N CYS A 275 -5.63 3.53 -1.51
CA CYS A 275 -6.08 4.84 -1.03
C CYS A 275 -4.97 5.89 -1.11
N PHE A 276 -3.76 5.54 -0.71
CA PHE A 276 -2.61 6.44 -0.80
C PHE A 276 -2.28 6.82 -2.25
N ILE A 277 -2.23 5.85 -3.16
CA ILE A 277 -2.04 6.09 -4.60
C ILE A 277 -3.15 7.00 -5.15
N ALA A 278 -4.40 6.74 -4.80
CA ALA A 278 -5.54 7.54 -5.25
C ALA A 278 -5.49 8.98 -4.72
N ASP A 279 -5.01 9.20 -3.48
CA ASP A 279 -4.85 10.54 -2.91
C ASP A 279 -3.74 11.33 -3.59
N ILE A 280 -2.52 10.77 -3.67
CA ILE A 280 -1.35 11.48 -4.23
C ILE A 280 -1.46 11.74 -5.74
N THR A 281 -2.28 10.95 -6.45
CA THR A 281 -2.61 11.18 -7.85
C THR A 281 -3.76 12.18 -8.03
N GLY A 282 -4.38 12.65 -6.95
CA GLY A 282 -5.52 13.58 -6.98
C GLY A 282 -6.85 12.93 -7.36
N SER A 283 -6.91 11.60 -7.43
CA SER A 283 -8.07 10.84 -7.91
C SER A 283 -9.24 10.85 -6.93
N LEU A 284 -9.00 11.03 -5.62
CA LEU A 284 -10.05 11.11 -4.60
C LEU A 284 -10.74 12.48 -4.54
N LYS A 285 -10.09 13.54 -5.01
CA LYS A 285 -10.58 14.93 -4.92
C LYS A 285 -11.59 15.30 -6.02
N SER A 286 -11.84 14.42 -6.99
CA SER A 286 -12.56 14.73 -8.23
C SER A 286 -14.10 14.65 -8.17
N GLN A 287 -14.76 14.65 -7.00
CA GLN A 287 -16.24 14.62 -6.93
C GLN A 287 -16.89 15.92 -6.40
N SER A 288 -16.13 17.02 -6.29
CA SER A 288 -16.71 18.36 -6.09
C SER A 288 -16.67 19.16 -7.38
N ARG A 289 -17.59 18.88 -8.30
CA ARG A 289 -18.02 19.81 -9.36
C ARG A 289 -19.50 19.59 -9.63
#